data_AF-A0AAD1C0J7-F1
#
_entry.id   AF-A0AAD1C0J7-F1
#
_cell.length_a   1.000
_cell.length_b   1.000
_cell.length_c   1.000
_cell.angle_alpha   90.00
_cell.angle_beta   90.00
_cell.angle_gamma   90.00
#
_symmetry.space_group_name_H-M   'P 1'
#
loop_
_entity.id
_entity.type
_entity.pdbx_description
1 polymer ?
#
loop_
_entity_poly.entity_id
_entity_poly.type
_entity_poly.pdbx_seq_one_letter_code
_entity_poly.pdbx_strand_id
1 'polypeptide(L)'
;MNFCGVPLEASAEVIRWHMVGIFLPAFIAGPLVDRLGSRRVAVLGGALLLGSASIALLGMSTMTFLASSFLLGVGWNLMLVAGTTLLGEGHAPEERGQAQGLMELATAWWRLVPPSPRVC
;
A
#
# COMPACT_ATOMS: atom_id res chain seq x y z
N MET A 1 -27.07 -6.17 -0.13
CA MET A 1 -26.39 -6.81 -1.28
C MET A 1 -25.09 -7.36 -0.74
N ASN A 2 -24.94 -8.69 -0.63
CA ASN A 2 -23.79 -9.33 0.00
C ASN A 2 -22.85 -9.83 -1.09
N PHE A 3 -21.58 -9.43 -1.06
CA PHE A 3 -20.53 -10.08 -1.83
C PHE A 3 -19.94 -11.20 -0.96
N CYS A 4 -20.04 -12.46 -1.42
CA CYS A 4 -19.48 -13.66 -0.79
C CYS A 4 -19.74 -13.82 0.74
N GLY A 5 -20.95 -13.52 1.22
CA GLY A 5 -21.36 -13.85 2.60
C GLY A 5 -20.81 -12.94 3.71
N VAL A 6 -20.06 -11.89 3.37
CA VAL A 6 -19.58 -10.87 4.32
C VAL A 6 -20.52 -9.65 4.24
N PRO A 7 -21.03 -9.12 5.37
CA PRO A 7 -21.86 -7.93 5.35
C PRO A 7 -21.09 -6.75 4.74
N LEU A 8 -21.73 -5.99 3.84
CA LEU A 8 -21.12 -4.86 3.14
C LEU A 8 -20.51 -3.82 4.10
N GLU A 9 -21.06 -3.73 5.31
CA GLU A 9 -20.58 -2.88 6.39
C GLU A 9 -19.16 -3.23 6.85
N ALA A 10 -18.82 -4.52 6.92
CA ALA A 10 -17.47 -4.97 7.29
C ALA A 10 -16.45 -4.56 6.22
N SER A 11 -16.79 -4.70 4.94
CA SER A 11 -15.93 -4.24 3.84
C SER A 11 -15.73 -2.72 3.84
N ALA A 12 -16.78 -1.96 4.16
CA ALA A 12 -16.69 -0.50 4.30
C ALA A 12 -15.81 -0.08 5.48
N GLU A 13 -15.83 -0.83 6.59
CA GLU A 13 -14.97 -0.58 7.75
C GLU A 13 -13.50 -0.85 7.44
N VAL A 14 -13.20 -1.94 6.73
CA VAL A 14 -11.86 -2.28 6.27
C VAL A 14 -11.26 -1.18 5.38
N ILE A 15 -12.06 -0.58 4.49
CA ILE A 15 -11.63 0.53 3.62
C ILE A 15 -11.40 1.82 4.44
N ARG A 16 -12.25 2.12 5.43
CA ARG A 16 -12.03 3.27 6.32
C ARG A 16 -10.72 3.15 7.09
N TRP A 17 -10.43 2.00 7.67
CA TRP A 17 -9.17 1.76 8.36
C TRP A 17 -7.96 1.76 7.42
N HIS A 18 -8.14 1.31 6.19
CA HIS A 18 -7.11 1.45 5.16
C HIS A 18 -6.77 2.91 4.86
N MET A 19 -7.79 3.77 4.70
CA MET A 19 -7.59 5.21 4.49
C MET A 19 -6.85 5.85 5.67
N VAL A 20 -7.23 5.51 6.92
CA VAL A 20 -6.50 5.95 8.11
C VAL A 20 -5.04 5.48 8.08
N GLY A 21 -4.82 4.22 7.70
CA GLY A 21 -3.49 3.63 7.51
C GLY A 21 -2.67 4.27 6.39
N ILE A 22 -3.29 4.91 5.39
CA ILE A 22 -2.59 5.65 4.33
C ILE A 22 -2.20 7.05 4.80
N PHE A 23 -3.13 7.78 5.42
CA PHE A 23 -2.93 9.20 5.75
C PHE A 23 -2.10 9.42 7.02
N LEU A 24 -2.28 8.57 8.04
CA LEU A 24 -1.55 8.70 9.31
C LEU A 24 -0.02 8.60 9.15
N PRO A 25 0.53 7.62 8.43
CA PRO A 25 1.96 7.55 8.21
C PRO A 25 2.47 8.57 7.21
N ALA A 26 1.64 9.17 6.35
CA ALA A 26 2.11 10.21 5.43
C ALA A 26 2.76 11.39 6.17
N PHE A 27 2.28 11.72 7.38
CA PHE A 27 2.89 12.73 8.25
C PHE A 27 4.26 12.33 8.80
N ILE A 28 4.49 11.02 8.98
CA ILE A 28 5.71 10.46 9.59
C ILE A 28 6.71 10.02 8.51
N ALA A 29 6.22 9.64 7.33
CA ALA A 29 6.97 9.06 6.23
C ALA A 29 8.04 10.00 5.69
N GLY A 30 7.75 11.30 5.59
CA GLY A 30 8.73 12.32 5.17
C GLY A 30 9.96 12.36 6.08
N PRO A 31 9.81 12.68 7.38
CA PRO A 31 10.91 12.66 8.33
C PRO A 31 11.61 11.30 8.46
N LEU A 32 10.87 10.21 8.24
CA LEU A 32 11.40 8.85 8.31
C LEU A 32 12.33 8.55 7.13
N VAL A 33 11.98 8.96 5.91
CA VAL A 33 12.84 8.84 4.73
C VAL A 33 14.07 9.73 4.85
N ASP A 34 13.91 10.96 5.32
CA ASP A 34 15.03 11.88 5.52
C ASP A 34 16.05 11.36 6.54
N ARG A 35 15.61 10.62 7.57
CA ARG A 35 16.49 10.08 8.63
C ARG A 35 17.06 8.70 8.34
N LEU A 36 16.28 7.79 7.76
CA LEU A 36 16.70 6.39 7.55
C LEU A 36 17.20 6.12 6.13
N GLY A 37 16.91 7.02 5.18
CA GLY A 37 17.20 6.87 3.77
C GLY A 37 16.15 6.05 3.04
N SER A 38 15.94 6.39 1.77
CA SER A 38 14.94 5.80 0.85
C SER A 38 15.01 4.27 0.81
N ARG A 39 16.20 3.69 0.71
CA ARG A 39 16.41 2.24 0.64
C ARG A 39 15.95 1.48 1.89
N ARG A 40 16.18 2.01 3.10
CA ARG A 40 15.74 1.34 4.35
C ARG A 40 14.22 1.43 4.51
N VAL A 41 13.64 2.57 4.14
CA VAL A 41 12.18 2.76 4.17
C VAL A 41 11.48 1.84 3.17
N ALA A 42 12.06 1.61 1.98
CA ALA A 42 11.54 0.63 1.02
C ALA A 42 11.51 -0.79 1.60
N VAL A 43 12.59 -1.22 2.26
CA VAL A 43 12.65 -2.55 2.89
C VAL A 43 11.63 -2.67 4.04
N LEU A 44 11.50 -1.63 4.86
CA LEU A 44 10.48 -1.57 5.93
C LEU A 44 9.05 -1.63 5.38
N GLY A 45 8.76 -0.88 4.32
CA GLY A 45 7.47 -0.90 3.64
C GLY A 45 7.16 -2.28 3.06
N GLY A 46 8.13 -2.91 2.38
CA GLY A 46 8.00 -4.28 1.89
C GLY A 46 7.76 -5.31 3.00
N ALA A 47 8.49 -5.21 4.12
CA ALA A 47 8.31 -6.09 5.26
C ALA A 47 6.91 -5.94 5.90
N LEU A 48 6.41 -4.70 6.00
CA LEU A 48 5.05 -4.41 6.48
C LEU A 48 3.98 -4.99 5.55
N LEU A 49 4.17 -4.88 4.23
CA LEU A 49 3.25 -5.48 3.26
C LEU A 49 3.24 -7.01 3.37
N LEU A 50 4.40 -7.66 3.47
CA LEU A 50 4.48 -9.11 3.69
C LEU A 50 3.84 -9.54 5.01
N GLY A 51 4.05 -8.75 6.08
CA GLY A 51 3.38 -8.96 7.36
C GLY A 51 1.86 -8.82 7.24
N SER A 52 1.37 -7.82 6.51
CA SER A 52 -0.06 -7.61 6.26
C SER A 52 -0.70 -8.80 5.52
N ALA A 53 -0.01 -9.33 4.49
CA ALA A 53 -0.45 -10.50 3.75
C ALA A 53 -0.47 -11.75 4.64
N SER A 54 0.54 -11.92 5.48
CA SER A 54 0.61 -13.03 6.43
C SER A 54 -0.53 -12.98 7.45
N ILE A 55 -0.82 -11.80 8.02
CA ILE A 55 -1.94 -11.60 8.96
C ILE A 55 -3.28 -11.86 8.28
N ALA A 56 -3.45 -11.40 7.03
CA ALA A 56 -4.66 -11.67 6.25
C ALA A 56 -4.85 -13.17 5.98
N LEU A 57 -3.78 -13.93 5.80
CA LEU A 57 -3.83 -15.39 5.60
C LEU A 57 -4.06 -16.18 6.89
N LEU A 58 -3.65 -15.65 8.05
CA LEU A 58 -3.69 -16.35 9.34
C LEU A 58 -5.03 -16.19 10.09
N GLY A 59 -5.83 -15.17 9.78
CA GLY A 59 -7.01 -14.83 10.60
C GLY A 59 -8.28 -14.50 9.82
N MET A 60 -9.32 -15.30 10.03
CA MET A 60 -10.69 -15.04 9.53
C MET A 60 -11.53 -14.13 10.46
N SER A 61 -10.91 -13.46 11.44
CA SER A 61 -11.62 -12.52 12.32
C SER A 61 -11.69 -11.12 11.70
N THR A 62 -12.76 -10.37 12.00
CA THR A 62 -12.91 -8.96 11.59
C THR A 62 -11.73 -8.12 12.08
N MET A 63 -11.23 -8.37 13.29
CA MET A 63 -10.10 -7.63 13.87
C MET A 63 -8.78 -7.89 13.12
N THR A 64 -8.53 -9.12 12.67
CA THR A 64 -7.35 -9.42 11.83
C THR A 64 -7.44 -8.77 10.46
N PHE A 65 -8.64 -8.67 9.87
CA PHE A 65 -8.87 -7.92 8.63
C PHE A 65 -8.67 -6.41 8.80
N LEU A 66 -9.15 -5.85 9.90
CA LEU A 66 -8.94 -4.43 10.24
C LEU A 66 -7.46 -4.10 10.42
N ALA A 67 -6.75 -4.93 11.20
CA ALA A 67 -5.31 -4.76 11.44
C ALA A 67 -4.48 -4.94 10.16
N SER A 68 -4.77 -5.97 9.35
CA SER A 68 -4.06 -6.19 8.08
C SER A 68 -4.31 -5.03 7.11
N SER A 69 -5.54 -4.50 7.04
CA SER A 69 -5.89 -3.38 6.16
C SER A 69 -5.20 -2.07 6.56
N PHE A 70 -5.09 -1.81 7.87
CA PHE A 70 -4.32 -0.69 8.39
C PHE A 70 -2.82 -0.85 8.09
N LEU A 71 -2.23 -2.02 8.39
CA LEU A 71 -0.82 -2.30 8.08
C LEU A 71 -0.52 -2.21 6.58
N LEU A 72 -1.45 -2.67 5.74
CA LEU A 72 -1.36 -2.57 4.29
C LEU A 72 -1.31 -1.10 3.85
N GLY A 73 -2.17 -0.24 4.40
CA GLY A 73 -2.15 1.19 4.12
C GLY A 73 -0.82 1.84 4.51
N VAL A 74 -0.26 1.44 5.66
CA VAL A 74 1.02 1.96 6.14
C VAL A 74 2.18 1.51 5.26
N GLY A 75 2.26 0.22 4.97
CA GLY A 75 3.30 -0.34 4.10
C GLY A 75 3.26 0.26 2.69
N TRP A 76 2.05 0.46 2.14
CA TRP A 76 1.85 1.08 0.84
C TRP A 76 2.34 2.53 0.80
N ASN A 77 2.01 3.35 1.81
CA ASN A 77 2.47 4.73 1.87
C ASN A 77 4.01 4.82 1.92
N LEU A 78 4.65 4.03 2.78
CA LEU A 78 6.11 3.99 2.89
C LEU A 78 6.78 3.54 1.58
N MET A 79 6.20 2.55 0.90
CA MET A 79 6.69 2.07 -0.39
C MET A 79 6.58 3.15 -1.47
N LEU A 80 5.47 3.89 -1.51
CA LEU A 80 5.27 5.01 -2.45
C LEU A 80 6.28 6.13 -2.23
N VAL A 81 6.49 6.56 -0.99
CA VAL A 81 7.44 7.63 -0.68
C VAL A 81 8.87 7.16 -1.01
N ALA A 82 9.26 5.96 -0.57
CA ALA A 82 10.59 5.44 -0.86
C ALA A 82 10.84 5.24 -2.36
N GLY A 83 9.84 4.74 -3.10
CA GLY A 83 9.92 4.54 -4.55
C GLY A 83 10.06 5.86 -5.31
N THR A 84 9.26 6.88 -4.95
CA THR A 84 9.36 8.21 -5.58
C THR A 84 10.68 8.90 -5.24
N THR A 85 11.20 8.77 -4.02
CA THR A 85 12.54 9.27 -3.65
C THR A 85 13.65 8.57 -4.45
N LEU A 86 13.63 7.24 -4.57
CA LEU A 86 14.62 6.49 -5.35
C LEU A 86 14.57 6.83 -6.84
N LEU A 87 13.37 6.98 -7.42
CA LEU A 87 13.20 7.45 -8.79
C LEU A 87 13.78 8.86 -8.97
N GLY A 88 13.54 9.74 -8.01
CA GLY A 88 14.06 11.11 -8.00
C GLY A 88 15.58 11.21 -7.87
N GLU A 89 16.21 10.31 -7.10
CA GLU A 89 17.67 10.21 -6.95
C GLU A 89 18.34 9.65 -8.22
N GLY A 90 17.68 8.73 -8.93
CA GLY A 90 18.23 8.05 -10.12
C GLY A 90 18.02 8.75 -11.46
N HIS A 91 17.16 9.78 -11.55
CA HIS A 91 16.82 10.47 -12.80
C HIS A 91 17.07 11.97 -12.74
N ALA A 92 17.45 12.55 -13.88
CA ALA A 92 17.57 14.00 -14.03
C ALA A 92 16.21 14.68 -13.78
N PRO A 93 16.18 15.94 -13.28
CA PRO A 93 14.94 16.64 -12.94
C PRO A 93 13.90 16.66 -14.07
N GLU A 94 14.38 16.70 -15.31
CA GLU A 94 13.60 16.71 -16.55
C GLU A 94 12.93 15.37 -16.86
N GLU A 95 13.54 14.25 -16.41
CA GLU A 95 13.06 12.88 -16.67
C GLU A 95 12.17 12.34 -15.54
N ARG A 96 12.21 12.95 -14.34
CA ARG A 96 11.40 12.53 -13.18
C ARG A 96 9.91 12.45 -13.49
N GLY A 97 9.40 13.40 -14.27
CA GLY A 97 7.99 13.41 -14.69
C GLY A 97 7.62 12.21 -15.56
N GLN A 98 8.51 11.80 -16.49
CA GLN A 98 8.30 10.61 -17.30
C GLN A 98 8.42 9.32 -16.49
N ALA A 99 9.42 9.23 -15.60
CA ALA A 99 9.60 8.07 -14.72
C ALA A 99 8.41 7.87 -13.78
N GLN A 100 7.85 8.95 -13.22
CA GLN A 100 6.64 8.88 -12.42
C GLN A 100 5.41 8.53 -13.25
N GLY A 101 5.30 9.05 -14.48
CA GLY A 101 4.25 8.66 -15.43
C GLY A 101 4.29 7.15 -15.77
N LEU A 102 5.48 6.57 -15.92
CA LEU A 102 5.67 5.12 -16.11
C LEU A 102 5.27 4.31 -14.88
N MET A 103 5.56 4.78 -13.67
CA MET A 103 5.13 4.12 -12.43
C MET A 103 3.59 4.11 -12.31
N GLU A 104 2.94 5.22 -12.62
CA GLU A 104 1.48 5.32 -12.65
C GLU A 104 0.89 4.44 -13.76
N LEU A 105 1.51 4.41 -14.95
CA LEU A 105 1.11 3.54 -16.05
C LEU A 105 1.17 2.05 -15.64
N ALA A 106 2.26 1.62 -15.00
CA ALA A 106 2.41 0.25 -14.51
C ALA A 106 1.34 -0.09 -13.46
N THR A 107 1.02 0.85 -12.57
CA THR A 107 -0.03 0.69 -11.56
C THR A 107 -1.42 0.62 -12.21
N ALA A 108 -1.68 1.45 -13.22
CA ALA A 108 -2.91 1.42 -14.00
C ALA A 108 -3.03 0.12 -14.81
N TRP A 109 -1.92 -0.38 -15.36
CA TRP A 109 -1.88 -1.63 -16.11
C TRP A 109 -2.28 -2.82 -15.26
N TRP A 110 -1.79 -2.91 -14.01
CA TRP A 110 -2.25 -3.92 -13.05
C TRP A 110 -3.76 -3.85 -12.79
N ARG A 111 -4.35 -2.65 -12.77
CA ARG A 111 -5.81 -2.46 -12.59
C ARG A 111 -6.63 -2.89 -13.81
N LEU A 112 -6.02 -2.96 -14.99
CA LEU A 112 -6.67 -3.44 -16.23
C LEU A 112 -6.60 -4.97 -16.36
N VAL A 113 -5.77 -5.64 -15.56
CA VAL A 113 -5.80 -7.11 -15.47
C VAL A 113 -7.11 -7.51 -14.78
N PRO A 114 -8.03 -8.19 -15.46
CA PRO A 114 -9.30 -8.57 -14.87
C PRO A 114 -9.03 -9.46 -13.66
N PRO A 115 -9.65 -9.18 -12.49
CA PRO A 115 -9.48 -10.03 -11.32
C PRO A 115 -9.96 -11.43 -11.66
N SER A 116 -9.16 -12.44 -11.31
CA SER A 116 -9.55 -13.84 -11.50
C SER A 116 -10.87 -14.11 -10.77
N PRO A 117 -11.87 -14.76 -11.40
CA PRO A 117 -13.19 -14.99 -10.80
C PRO A 117 -13.20 -16.00 -9.63
N ARG A 118 -12.05 -16.29 -9.01
CA ARG A 118 -11.86 -17.37 -8.03
C ARG A 118 -11.65 -16.92 -6.58
N VAL A 119 -12.03 -15.69 -6.23
CA VAL A 119 -11.98 -15.25 -4.83
C VAL A 119 -13.39 -14.81 -4.42
N CYS A 120 -14.23 -15.80 -4.14
CA CYS A 120 -14.88 -15.86 -2.84
C CYS A 120 -13.89 -16.58 -1.91
#